data_AF-A0A2E6D6Z6-F1
#
_entry.id   AF-A0A2E6D6Z6-F1
#
_cell.length_a   1.000
_cell.length_b   1.000
_cell.length_c   1.000
_cell.angle_alpha   90.00
_cell.angle_beta   90.00
_cell.angle_gamma   90.00
#
_symmetry.space_group_name_H-M   'P 1'
#
loop_
_entity.id
_entity.type
_entity.pdbx_description
1 polymer ?
#
loop_
_entity_poly.entity_id
_entity_poly.type
_entity_poly.pdbx_seq_one_letter_code
_entity_poly.pdbx_strand_id
1 'polypeptide(L)' 'MKVTSSYLLSFATSALAAGQDFGGQQVITTSAVGASSVYATDLDGDGDADVLSASFEDAKIAWYENQGGGVFGGQQVIT' A
#
# COMPACT_ATOMS: atom_id res chain seq x y z
N MET A 1 15.24 57.05 0.94
CA MET A 1 14.95 55.86 1.74
C MET A 1 14.79 54.69 0.78
N LYS A 2 15.83 53.87 0.62
CA LYS A 2 15.89 52.82 -0.40
C LYS A 2 15.39 51.53 0.25
N VAL A 3 14.16 51.11 -0.08
CA VAL A 3 13.62 49.84 0.43
C VAL A 3 13.87 48.79 -0.65
N THR A 4 15.00 48.09 -0.56
CA THR A 4 15.25 46.89 -1.35
C THR A 4 14.60 45.71 -0.63
N SER A 5 13.49 45.20 -1.16
CA SER A 5 12.91 43.94 -0.72
C SER A 5 13.44 42.83 -1.62
N SER A 6 14.37 42.04 -1.09
CA SER A 6 15.00 40.93 -1.78
C SER A 6 14.15 39.67 -1.58
N TYR A 7 13.35 39.29 -2.58
CA TYR A 7 12.76 37.94 -2.61
C TYR A 7 13.73 36.99 -3.29
N LEU A 8 14.59 36.35 -2.49
CA LEU A 8 15.21 35.08 -2.87
C LEU A 8 14.27 33.97 -2.42
N LEU A 9 13.30 33.58 -3.26
CA LEU A 9 12.80 32.20 -3.17
C LEU A 9 13.72 31.33 -4.02
N SER A 10 14.81 30.90 -3.38
CA SER A 10 15.49 29.68 -3.75
C SER A 10 14.52 28.53 -3.48
N PHE A 11 13.81 28.06 -4.50
CA PHE A 11 13.24 26.72 -4.41
C PHE A 11 14.41 25.74 -4.48
N ALA A 12 14.80 25.31 -3.28
CA ALA A 12 15.75 24.26 -3.05
C ALA A 12 15.36 23.03 -3.88
N THR A 13 16.39 22.39 -4.43
CA THR A 13 16.50 20.96 -4.73
C THR A 13 15.22 20.26 -5.17
N SER A 14 15.23 19.71 -6.37
CA SER A 14 14.29 18.66 -6.80
C SER A 14 14.11 17.61 -5.70
N ALA A 15 13.11 17.79 -4.85
CA ALA A 15 12.57 16.75 -3.99
C ALA A 15 11.64 15.91 -4.87
N LEU A 16 12.19 15.25 -5.87
CA LEU A 16 11.52 14.18 -6.59
C LEU A 16 12.41 12.95 -6.48
N ALA A 17 12.33 12.31 -5.32
CA ALA A 17 12.40 10.84 -5.14
C ALA A 17 12.55 10.48 -3.64
N ALA A 18 11.81 11.11 -2.73
CA ALA A 18 11.57 10.50 -1.41
C ALA A 18 10.45 9.46 -1.57
N GLY A 19 10.67 8.44 -2.40
CA GLY A 19 9.61 7.47 -2.71
C GLY A 19 9.95 6.46 -3.79
N GLN A 20 11.21 6.08 -3.94
CA GLN A 20 11.63 5.07 -4.93
C GLN A 20 12.34 3.87 -4.29
N ASP A 21 12.38 3.81 -2.96
CA ASP A 21 12.84 2.64 -2.24
C ASP A 21 11.62 1.90 -1.71
N PHE A 22 11.60 0.58 -1.91
CA PHE A 22 10.60 -0.26 -1.25
C PHE A 22 10.74 -0.09 0.26
N GLY A 23 9.60 0.02 0.95
CA GLY A 23 9.56 -0.09 2.41
C GLY A 23 10.04 -1.47 2.88
N GLY A 24 10.22 -1.62 4.20
CA GLY A 24 10.46 -2.94 4.78
C GLY A 24 9.32 -3.92 4.47
N GLN A 25 9.63 -5.22 4.46
CA GLN A 25 8.63 -6.27 4.26
C GLN A 25 7.46 -6.11 5.22
N GLN A 26 6.24 -6.15 4.68
CA GLN A 26 4.99 -6.28 5.44
C GLN A 26 4.42 -7.67 5.19
N VAL A 27 4.13 -8.40 6.25
CA VAL A 27 3.53 -9.74 6.16
C VAL A 27 2.03 -9.61 6.39
N ILE A 28 1.25 -9.86 5.35
CA ILE A 28 -0.23 -9.88 5.43
C ILE A 28 -0.72 -11.20 6.03
N THR A 29 -0.18 -12.32 5.56
CA THR A 29 -0.48 -13.64 6.11
C THR A 29 0.62 -14.66 5.80
N THR A 30 0.71 -15.70 6.63
CA THR A 30 1.48 -16.92 6.36
C THR A 30 0.58 -18.15 6.22
N SER A 31 -0.74 -17.95 6.27
CA SER A 31 -1.73 -19.04 6.32
C SER A 31 -2.30 -19.42 4.95
N ALA A 32 -2.03 -18.65 3.90
CA ALA A 32 -2.46 -18.96 2.52
C ALA A 32 -1.56 -20.05 1.91
N VAL A 33 -1.91 -21.32 2.15
CA VAL A 33 -1.07 -22.46 1.75
C VAL A 33 -1.21 -22.71 0.25
N GLY A 34 -0.09 -22.69 -0.48
CA GLY A 34 -0.11 -22.79 -1.95
C GLY A 34 -0.77 -21.58 -2.63
N ALA A 35 -0.60 -20.38 -2.07
CA ALA A 35 -1.00 -19.14 -2.76
C ALA A 35 -0.37 -19.08 -4.17
N SER A 36 -1.21 -18.96 -5.19
CA SER A 36 -0.82 -19.03 -6.61
C SER A 36 -1.16 -17.77 -7.40
N SER A 37 -2.04 -16.94 -6.87
CA SER A 37 -2.40 -15.64 -7.45
C SER A 37 -2.70 -14.63 -6.35
N VAL A 38 -2.36 -13.37 -6.63
CA VAL A 38 -2.70 -12.22 -5.80
C VAL A 38 -3.23 -11.09 -6.68
N TYR A 39 -4.21 -10.35 -6.16
CA TYR A 39 -4.76 -9.17 -6.82
C TYR A 39 -4.97 -8.06 -5.80
N ALA A 40 -4.66 -6.82 -6.19
CA ALA A 40 -4.83 -5.66 -5.33
C ALA A 40 -5.81 -4.68 -5.95
N THR A 41 -6.87 -4.34 -5.21
CA THR A 41 -7.93 -3.43 -5.62
C THR A 41 -8.67 -2.94 -4.40
N ASP A 42 -9.22 -1.73 -4.47
CA ASP A 42 -10.12 -1.19 -3.44
C ASP A 42 -11.46 -1.93 -3.54
N LEU A 43 -11.70 -2.89 -2.63
CA LEU A 43 -12.85 -3.80 -2.71
C LEU A 43 -14.07 -3.25 -1.96
N ASP A 44 -13.85 -2.47 -0.89
CA ASP A 44 -14.90 -1.92 -0.03
C ASP A 44 -15.23 -0.44 -0.32
N GLY A 45 -14.42 0.25 -1.13
CA GLY A 45 -14.67 1.59 -1.64
C GLY A 45 -14.18 2.70 -0.72
N ASP A 46 -13.26 2.41 0.20
CA ASP A 46 -12.71 3.41 1.13
C ASP A 46 -11.49 4.18 0.58
N GLY A 47 -10.97 3.73 -0.56
CA GLY A 47 -9.87 4.35 -1.29
C GLY A 47 -8.49 3.76 -1.00
N ASP A 48 -8.39 2.77 -0.11
CA ASP A 48 -7.19 2.00 0.14
C ASP A 48 -7.22 0.68 -0.65
N ALA A 49 -6.09 0.31 -1.27
CA ALA A 49 -6.05 -0.94 -2.04
C ALA A 49 -5.96 -2.14 -1.09
N ASP A 50 -6.95 -3.03 -1.17
CA ASP A 50 -6.97 -4.32 -0.47
C ASP A 50 -6.14 -5.37 -1.19
N VAL A 51 -6.00 -6.55 -0.58
CA VAL A 51 -5.38 -7.72 -1.19
C VAL A 51 -6.35 -8.90 -1.22
N LEU A 52 -6.39 -9.58 -2.36
CA LEU A 52 -7.01 -10.88 -2.56
C LEU A 52 -5.93 -11.92 -2.83
N SER A 53 -6.08 -13.12 -2.27
CA SER A 53 -5.25 -14.28 -2.62
C SER A 53 -6.12 -15.46 -3.08
N ALA A 54 -5.59 -16.23 -4.03
CA ALA A 54 -6.13 -17.53 -4.41
C ALA A 54 -5.09 -18.61 -4.08
N SER A 55 -5.45 -19.52 -3.18
CA SER A 55 -4.56 -20.54 -2.64
C SER A 55 -5.10 -21.94 -2.91
N PHE A 56 -4.31 -22.74 -3.64
CA PHE A 56 -4.80 -24.00 -4.20
C PHE A 56 -4.72 -25.15 -3.20
N GLU A 57 -3.75 -25.14 -2.27
CA GLU A 57 -3.57 -26.26 -1.33
C GLU A 57 -4.56 -26.21 -0.17
N ASP A 58 -4.95 -25.02 0.28
CA ASP A 58 -6.00 -24.85 1.30
C ASP A 58 -7.37 -24.46 0.71
N ALA A 59 -7.49 -24.42 -0.61
CA ALA A 59 -8.72 -24.24 -1.38
C ALA A 59 -9.52 -22.98 -0.99
N LYS A 60 -8.85 -21.82 -0.90
CA LYS A 60 -9.50 -20.55 -0.53
C LYS A 60 -9.29 -19.47 -1.58
N ILE A 61 -10.31 -18.62 -1.69
CA ILE A 61 -10.10 -17.22 -2.05
C ILE A 61 -10.25 -16.42 -0.77
N ALA A 62 -9.25 -15.60 -0.47
CA ALA A 62 -9.22 -14.81 0.76
C ALA A 62 -9.02 -13.33 0.46
N TRP A 63 -9.73 -12.49 1.23
CA TRP A 63 -9.63 -11.04 1.24
C TRP A 63 -8.93 -10.58 2.52
N TYR A 64 -8.08 -9.57 2.37
CA TYR A 64 -7.38 -8.89 3.45
C TYR A 64 -7.61 -7.38 3.24
N GLU A 65 -8.53 -6.84 4.03
CA GLU A 65 -8.85 -5.41 4.09
C GLU A 65 -7.60 -4.60 4.47
N ASN A 66 -7.32 -3.52 3.75
CA ASN A 66 -6.27 -2.56 4.07
C ASN A 66 -6.89 -1.32 4.69
N GLN A 67 -6.78 -1.15 6.00
CA GLN A 67 -7.34 0.01 6.74
C GLN A 67 -6.51 1.29 6.57
N GLY A 68 -5.74 1.38 5.49
CA GLY A 68 -4.80 2.45 5.19
C GLY A 68 -3.41 2.27 5.80
N GLY A 69 -2.42 2.89 5.15
CA GLY A 69 -1.03 2.91 5.60
C GLY A 69 -0.34 1.54 5.65
N GLY A 70 -0.92 0.51 5.03
CA GLY A 70 -0.41 -0.87 5.04
C GLY A 70 -0.83 -1.68 6.27
N VAL A 71 -1.88 -1.26 6.98
CA VAL A 71 -2.45 -1.99 8.11
C VAL A 71 -3.53 -2.95 7.61
N PHE A 72 -3.20 -4.24 7.54
CA PHE A 72 -4.13 -5.25 7.02
C PHE A 72 -4.93 -5.94 8.13
N GLY A 73 -6.22 -6.14 7.86
CA GLY A 73 -7.12 -6.96 8.65
C GLY A 73 -6.79 -8.46 8.57
N GLY A 74 -7.47 -9.24 9.43
CA GLY A 74 -7.37 -10.69 9.40
C GLY A 74 -7.99 -11.30 8.15
N GLN A 75 -7.55 -12.51 7.79
CA GLN A 75 -8.05 -13.26 6.64
C GLN A 75 -9.57 -13.40 6.67
N GLN A 76 -10.26 -12.88 5.64
CA GLN A 76 -11.66 -13.16 5.37
C GLN A 76 -11.75 -14.17 4.22
N VAL A 77 -12.28 -15.36 4.49
CA VAL A 77 -12.48 -16.39 3.46
C VAL A 77 -13.77 -16.10 2.72
N ILE A 78 -13.70 -15.97 1.40
CA ILE A 78 -14.84 -15.61 0.55
C ILE A 78 -15.32 -16.74 -0.37
N THR A 79 -14.69 -17.92 -0.33
CA THR A 79 -15.21 -19.20 -0.86
C THR A 79 -14.62 -20.40 -0.16
#